data_AF-A0A957KB22-F1
#
_entry.id   AF-A0A957KB22-F1
#
_cell.length_a   1.000
_cell.length_b   1.000
_cell.length_c   1.000
_cell.angle_alpha   90.00
_cell.angle_beta   90.00
_cell.angle_gamma   90.00
#
_symmetry.space_group_name_H-M   'P 1'
#
loop_
_entity.id
_entity.type
_entity.pdbx_description
1 polymer ?
#
loop_
_entity_poly.entity_id
_entity_poly.type
_entity_poly.pdbx_seq_one_letter_code
_entity_poly.pdbx_strand_id
1 'polypeptide(L)'
;MKQQNKLWLLVILLLGLAACSPDSSGSESVPAETEEPSATEAPTETAVPDDEAEMAVTEEPADPAADILWDTEWTLVGFGPNAEPLPAMFAGNLFLKIADGAVKGNSGCNTFSGDLTLTATGFSIGTLWSTVMACLDEGRMDFEHAYFRALG
;
A
#
# COMPACT_ATOMS: atom_id res chain seq x y z
N MET A 1 44.64 -31.36 14.18
CA MET A 1 44.76 -31.43 12.70
C MET A 1 43.39 -31.72 12.11
N LYS A 2 42.79 -30.74 11.43
CA LYS A 2 41.90 -30.87 10.23
C LYS A 2 41.30 -29.50 9.92
N GLN A 3 42.19 -28.63 9.45
CA GLN A 3 41.89 -27.38 8.73
C GLN A 3 41.84 -27.75 7.25
N GLN A 4 40.67 -28.17 6.76
CA GLN A 4 40.44 -28.32 5.32
C GLN A 4 38.97 -28.00 5.03
N ASN A 5 38.69 -26.74 4.74
CA ASN A 5 37.56 -26.29 3.89
C ASN A 5 37.82 -24.89 3.30
N LYS A 6 39.08 -24.45 3.24
CA LYS A 6 39.52 -23.19 2.60
C LYS A 6 39.95 -23.37 1.13
N LEU A 7 39.56 -24.48 0.49
CA LEU A 7 39.97 -24.81 -0.89
C LEU A 7 38.88 -24.54 -1.95
N TRP A 8 37.73 -23.99 -1.56
CA TRP A 8 36.70 -23.54 -2.51
C TRP A 8 36.77 -22.04 -2.86
N LEU A 9 37.78 -21.31 -2.36
CA LEU A 9 37.92 -19.86 -2.55
C LEU A 9 38.91 -19.42 -3.65
N LEU A 10 39.45 -20.31 -4.48
CA LEU A 10 40.49 -19.95 -5.47
C LEU A 10 40.29 -20.57 -6.87
N VAL A 11 39.05 -20.71 -7.32
CA VAL A 11 38.75 -21.05 -8.71
C VAL A 11 37.89 -19.94 -9.31
N ILE A 12 38.56 -19.01 -10.01
CA ILE A 12 38.05 -18.20 -11.15
C ILE A 12 37.17 -17.01 -10.73
N LEU A 13 37.70 -16.00 -10.04
CA LEU A 13 38.33 -14.80 -10.64
C LEU A 13 39.04 -15.01 -12.00
N LEU A 14 38.39 -14.59 -13.10
CA LEU A 14 38.93 -14.01 -14.36
C LEU A 14 38.15 -14.46 -15.61
N LEU A 15 37.20 -13.64 -16.07
CA LEU A 15 36.75 -13.41 -17.47
C LEU A 15 35.52 -12.46 -17.35
N GLY A 16 35.41 -11.26 -17.91
CA GLY A 16 36.25 -10.44 -18.76
C GLY A 16 35.47 -9.14 -19.04
N LEU A 17 36.19 -8.02 -19.02
CA LEU A 17 35.93 -6.71 -19.62
C LEU A 17 34.52 -6.09 -19.63
N ALA A 18 34.48 -4.93 -18.98
CA ALA A 18 33.60 -3.81 -19.25
C ALA A 18 33.43 -3.50 -20.75
N ALA A 19 32.18 -3.30 -21.15
CA ALA A 19 31.81 -2.34 -22.17
C ALA A 19 30.57 -1.59 -21.66
N CYS A 20 30.72 -0.27 -21.52
CA CYS A 20 29.68 0.67 -21.12
C CYS A 20 28.44 0.58 -22.02
N SER A 21 27.25 0.66 -21.41
CA SER A 21 26.09 1.40 -21.91
C SER A 21 25.22 1.72 -20.69
N PRO A 22 25.00 3.02 -20.41
CA PRO A 22 23.70 3.63 -20.76
C PRO A 22 23.92 5.01 -21.40
N ASP A 23 23.48 5.23 -22.63
CA ASP A 23 22.12 5.62 -23.02
C ASP A 23 21.59 6.86 -22.29
N SER A 24 21.67 7.98 -23.03
CA SER A 24 20.82 9.16 -23.01
C SER A 24 20.59 9.91 -21.71
N SER A 25 21.51 10.85 -21.44
CA SER A 25 21.19 12.09 -20.74
C SER A 25 20.19 12.91 -21.56
N GLY A 26 18.91 12.79 -21.24
CA GLY A 26 17.84 13.67 -21.68
C GLY A 26 17.21 14.37 -20.48
N SER A 27 17.95 15.29 -19.84
CA SER A 27 17.41 16.17 -18.80
C SER A 27 16.84 17.40 -19.48
N GLU A 28 15.61 17.29 -19.98
CA GLU A 28 14.86 18.44 -20.48
C GLU A 28 14.33 19.22 -19.27
N SER A 29 14.90 20.41 -19.06
CA SER A 29 14.54 21.36 -18.03
C SER A 29 13.22 22.04 -18.37
N VAL A 30 12.17 21.72 -17.63
CA VAL A 30 10.90 22.46 -17.70
C VAL A 30 10.99 23.66 -16.76
N PRO A 31 10.85 24.91 -17.23
CA PRO A 31 10.83 26.07 -16.35
C PRO A 31 9.54 26.10 -15.53
N ALA A 32 9.69 26.44 -14.26
CA ALA A 32 8.60 26.89 -13.41
C ALA A 32 8.19 28.30 -13.88
N GLU A 33 7.03 28.39 -14.51
CA GLU A 33 6.37 29.67 -14.78
C GLU A 33 5.21 29.84 -13.81
N THR A 34 5.38 30.84 -12.95
CA THR A 34 4.38 31.43 -12.07
C THR A 34 3.33 32.13 -12.91
N GLU A 35 2.05 31.75 -12.81
CA GLU A 35 0.93 32.67 -12.96
C GLU A 35 -0.24 32.22 -12.05
N GLU A 36 -0.39 32.89 -10.91
CA GLU A 36 -1.71 33.12 -10.33
C GLU A 36 -2.38 34.26 -11.11
N PRO A 37 -3.64 34.08 -11.54
CA PRO A 37 -4.55 35.21 -11.45
C PRO A 37 -5.74 34.92 -10.53
N SER A 38 -5.88 35.87 -9.61
CA SER A 38 -6.96 36.13 -8.68
C SER A 38 -8.32 36.29 -9.37
N ALA A 39 -9.33 35.63 -8.77
CA ALA A 39 -10.75 35.98 -8.62
C ALA A 39 -11.48 36.71 -9.77
N THR A 40 -12.61 36.14 -10.22
CA THR A 40 -13.80 36.90 -10.65
C THR A 40 -15.05 36.01 -10.61
N GLU A 41 -15.96 36.39 -9.71
CA GLU A 41 -17.43 36.38 -9.77
C GLU A 41 -18.25 35.08 -9.84
N ALA A 42 -19.13 34.98 -8.84
CA ALA A 42 -20.34 34.21 -8.83
C ALA A 42 -21.39 34.78 -9.80
N PRO A 43 -22.23 33.91 -10.39
CA PRO A 43 -23.61 34.24 -10.67
C PRO A 43 -24.58 33.41 -9.84
N THR A 44 -25.46 34.17 -9.21
CA THR A 44 -26.76 33.82 -8.62
C THR A 44 -27.66 32.99 -9.55
N GLU A 45 -28.26 31.96 -8.95
CA GLU A 45 -29.65 31.51 -9.11
C GLU A 45 -30.18 31.17 -10.51
N THR A 46 -30.53 29.89 -10.70
CA THR A 46 -31.91 29.57 -11.09
C THR A 46 -32.28 28.21 -10.49
N ALA A 47 -33.34 28.22 -9.69
CA ALA A 47 -34.00 27.04 -9.16
C ALA A 47 -34.41 26.09 -10.29
N VAL A 48 -34.02 24.83 -10.17
CA VAL A 48 -34.60 23.72 -10.94
C VAL A 48 -35.81 23.22 -10.14
N PRO A 49 -37.02 23.16 -10.73
CA PRO A 49 -38.21 22.69 -10.05
C PRO A 49 -38.14 21.19 -9.75
N ASP A 50 -38.74 20.82 -8.61
CA ASP A 50 -39.15 19.48 -8.24
C ASP A 50 -39.79 18.72 -9.42
N ASP A 51 -39.18 17.60 -9.80
CA ASP A 51 -39.86 16.52 -10.50
C ASP A 51 -39.63 15.25 -9.68
N GLU A 52 -40.54 15.01 -8.74
CA GLU A 52 -40.68 13.78 -7.96
C GLU A 52 -41.09 12.63 -8.91
N ALA A 53 -40.15 12.14 -9.70
CA ALA A 53 -40.21 10.79 -10.22
C ALA A 53 -39.59 9.88 -9.15
N GLU A 54 -40.45 9.32 -8.32
CA GLU A 54 -40.17 8.24 -7.36
C GLU A 54 -39.62 7.02 -8.12
N MET A 55 -38.34 7.09 -8.47
CA MET A 55 -37.54 5.95 -8.88
C MET A 55 -37.34 5.15 -7.60
N ALA A 56 -38.17 4.11 -7.42
CA ALA A 56 -37.96 3.10 -6.42
C ALA A 56 -36.54 2.55 -6.57
N VAL A 57 -35.62 3.10 -5.78
CA VAL A 57 -34.29 2.52 -5.56
C VAL A 57 -34.58 1.18 -4.93
N THR A 58 -34.50 0.15 -5.76
CA THR A 58 -34.44 -1.21 -5.28
C THR A 58 -33.07 -1.30 -4.63
N GLU A 59 -32.98 -0.99 -3.34
CA GLU A 59 -31.79 -1.24 -2.55
C GLU A 59 -31.54 -2.75 -2.64
N GLU A 60 -30.55 -3.13 -3.44
CA GLU A 60 -29.98 -4.46 -3.39
C GLU A 60 -29.59 -4.70 -1.93
N PRO A 61 -30.08 -5.78 -1.30
CA PRO A 61 -29.88 -5.98 0.13
C PRO A 61 -28.39 -5.93 0.43
N ALA A 62 -27.98 -4.94 1.21
CA ALA A 62 -26.61 -4.80 1.68
C ALA A 62 -26.20 -6.11 2.34
N ASP A 63 -25.06 -6.66 1.91
CA ASP A 63 -24.53 -7.88 2.51
C ASP A 63 -24.19 -7.59 3.98
N PRO A 64 -24.83 -8.27 4.95
CA PRO A 64 -24.57 -8.02 6.36
C PRO A 64 -23.11 -8.31 6.75
N ALA A 65 -22.37 -9.11 5.98
CA ALA A 65 -20.94 -9.34 6.20
C ALA A 65 -20.06 -8.17 5.72
N ALA A 66 -20.53 -7.36 4.77
CA ALA A 66 -19.81 -6.15 4.36
C ALA A 66 -19.91 -5.06 5.43
N ASP A 67 -21.05 -5.00 6.13
CA ASP A 67 -21.33 -3.97 7.14
C ASP A 67 -20.45 -4.12 8.40
N ILE A 68 -20.08 -5.35 8.78
CA ILE A 68 -19.24 -5.59 9.97
C ILE A 68 -17.75 -5.22 9.79
N LEU A 69 -17.31 -4.95 8.56
CA LEU A 69 -15.92 -4.60 8.27
C LEU A 69 -15.70 -3.09 8.19
N TRP A 70 -16.72 -2.31 7.85
CA TRP A 70 -16.58 -0.85 7.75
C TRP A 70 -16.39 -0.19 9.11
N ASP A 71 -15.63 0.90 9.12
CA ASP A 71 -15.28 1.68 10.31
C ASP A 71 -14.64 0.88 11.45
N THR A 72 -13.98 -0.23 11.10
CA THR A 72 -13.27 -1.08 12.06
C THR A 72 -11.76 -0.89 11.98
N GLU A 73 -11.08 -1.11 13.11
CA GLU A 73 -9.64 -1.15 13.21
C GLU A 73 -9.17 -2.51 13.73
N TRP A 74 -8.18 -3.07 13.06
CA TRP A 74 -7.65 -4.41 13.31
C TRP A 74 -6.20 -4.30 13.70
N THR A 75 -5.81 -4.95 14.80
CA THR A 75 -4.41 -5.11 15.19
C THR A 75 -3.90 -6.47 14.71
N LEU A 76 -2.71 -6.50 14.12
CA LEU A 76 -2.10 -7.75 13.69
C LEU A 76 -1.59 -8.54 14.91
N VAL A 77 -2.14 -9.74 15.11
CA VAL A 77 -1.74 -10.64 16.21
C VAL A 77 -0.71 -11.69 15.79
N GLY A 78 -0.73 -12.08 14.52
CA GLY A 78 0.19 -13.08 13.98
C GLY A 78 0.23 -13.04 12.46
N PHE A 79 1.26 -13.65 11.88
CA PHE A 79 1.59 -13.61 10.47
C PHE A 79 2.16 -14.96 10.00
N GLY A 80 1.91 -15.34 8.75
CA GLY A 80 2.40 -16.58 8.14
C GLY A 80 1.27 -17.55 7.77
N PRO A 81 1.57 -18.85 7.65
CA PRO A 81 0.58 -19.86 7.27
C PRO A 81 -0.58 -19.93 8.26
N ASN A 82 -1.81 -20.06 7.75
CA ASN A 82 -3.03 -20.12 8.59
C ASN A 82 -3.01 -21.26 9.62
N ALA A 83 -2.32 -22.37 9.34
CA ALA A 83 -2.24 -23.52 10.24
C ALA A 83 -1.34 -23.26 11.46
N GLU A 84 -0.35 -22.39 11.34
CA GLU A 84 0.63 -22.09 12.38
C GLU A 84 1.17 -20.66 12.21
N PRO A 85 0.39 -19.64 12.64
CA PRO A 85 0.82 -18.26 12.54
C PRO A 85 1.94 -17.98 13.55
N LEU A 86 2.96 -17.25 13.11
CA LEU A 86 3.99 -16.71 14.00
C LEU A 86 3.46 -15.43 14.66
N PRO A 87 3.76 -15.16 15.94
CA PRO A 87 3.39 -13.91 16.58
C PRO A 87 3.95 -12.69 15.84
N ALA A 88 3.19 -11.59 15.79
CA ALA A 88 3.66 -10.36 15.19
C ALA A 88 4.86 -9.78 16.00
N MET A 89 6.04 -9.79 15.40
CA MET A 89 7.31 -9.45 16.08
C MET A 89 7.41 -8.00 16.54
N PHE A 90 6.63 -7.09 15.95
CA PHE A 90 6.65 -5.65 16.24
C PHE A 90 5.33 -5.15 16.85
N ALA A 91 4.61 -6.03 17.56
CA ALA A 91 3.33 -5.72 18.20
C ALA A 91 3.40 -4.42 19.02
N GLY A 92 2.46 -3.51 18.78
CA GLY A 92 2.36 -2.22 19.47
C GLY A 92 1.99 -1.04 18.57
N ASN A 93 2.24 -1.14 17.26
CA ASN A 93 1.87 -0.11 16.28
C ASN A 93 1.38 -0.68 14.95
N LEU A 94 1.16 -2.00 14.85
CA LEU A 94 0.68 -2.62 13.61
C LEU A 94 -0.85 -2.65 13.62
N PHE A 95 -1.46 -1.80 12.81
CA PHE A 95 -2.90 -1.78 12.66
C PHE A 95 -3.31 -1.53 11.21
N LEU A 96 -4.53 -1.98 10.90
CA LEU A 96 -5.23 -1.75 9.65
C LEU A 96 -6.64 -1.27 9.98
N LYS A 97 -6.99 -0.07 9.50
CA LYS A 97 -8.32 0.50 9.57
C LYS A 97 -9.00 0.39 8.22
N ILE A 98 -10.26 -0.04 8.23
CA ILE A 98 -11.14 -0.07 7.06
C ILE A 98 -12.15 1.06 7.20
N ALA A 99 -12.15 2.00 6.27
CA ALA A 99 -13.10 3.10 6.21
C ALA A 99 -13.09 3.73 4.82
N ASP A 100 -14.20 4.36 4.43
CA ASP A 100 -14.30 5.17 3.20
C ASP A 100 -13.85 4.43 1.91
N GLY A 101 -14.12 3.13 1.80
CA GLY A 101 -13.71 2.34 0.63
C GLY A 101 -12.21 2.02 0.57
N ALA A 102 -11.47 2.23 1.66
CA ALA A 102 -10.02 2.05 1.68
C ALA A 102 -9.53 1.31 2.94
N VAL A 103 -8.34 0.73 2.83
CA VAL A 103 -7.52 0.33 3.97
C VAL A 103 -6.48 1.41 4.24
N LYS A 104 -6.27 1.74 5.51
CA LYS A 104 -5.20 2.62 5.99
C LYS A 104 -4.55 1.98 7.19
N GLY A 105 -3.27 2.20 7.43
CA GLY A 105 -2.65 1.57 8.58
C GLY A 105 -1.20 1.91 8.81
N ASN A 106 -0.62 1.18 9.75
CA ASN A 106 0.80 1.19 10.06
C ASN A 106 1.31 -0.26 9.99
N SER A 107 2.34 -0.49 9.18
CA SER A 107 2.95 -1.80 8.91
C SER A 107 4.13 -2.12 9.85
N GLY A 108 4.34 -1.28 10.87
CA GLY A 108 5.41 -1.39 11.85
C GLY A 108 6.58 -0.46 11.61
N CYS A 109 6.85 -0.07 10.35
CA CYS A 109 7.82 0.96 10.01
C CYS A 109 7.16 2.15 9.32
N ASN A 110 6.36 1.86 8.30
CA ASN A 110 5.68 2.83 7.46
C ASN A 110 4.18 2.89 7.72
N THR A 111 3.58 4.00 7.34
CA THR A 111 2.12 4.09 7.18
C THR A 111 1.77 3.76 5.74
N PHE A 112 0.63 3.12 5.54
CA PHE A 112 0.17 2.69 4.22
C PHE A 112 -1.31 2.99 4.00
N SER A 113 -1.71 2.98 2.73
CA SER A 113 -3.09 3.03 2.29
C SER A 113 -3.30 2.28 0.99
N GLY A 114 -4.49 1.76 0.75
CA GLY A 114 -4.89 1.20 -0.54
C GLY A 114 -6.41 1.12 -0.69
N ASP A 115 -6.87 1.00 -1.92
CA ASP A 115 -8.29 0.83 -2.21
C ASP A 115 -8.76 -0.54 -1.69
N LEU A 116 -9.99 -0.60 -1.18
CA LEU A 116 -10.61 -1.83 -0.69
C LEU A 116 -11.88 -2.12 -1.48
N THR A 117 -11.96 -3.32 -2.05
CA THR A 117 -13.19 -3.85 -2.64
C THR A 117 -13.72 -4.97 -1.76
N LEU A 118 -14.94 -4.81 -1.23
CA LEU A 118 -15.64 -5.88 -0.53
C LEU A 118 -16.43 -6.74 -1.52
N THR A 119 -16.53 -8.02 -1.20
CA THR A 119 -17.30 -9.03 -1.93
C THR A 119 -18.16 -9.81 -0.95
N ALA A 120 -19.11 -10.61 -1.44
CA ALA A 120 -19.98 -11.39 -0.55
C ALA A 120 -19.26 -12.42 0.33
N THR A 121 -18.00 -12.76 0.00
CA THR A 121 -17.24 -13.80 0.71
C THR A 121 -15.91 -13.31 1.25
N GLY A 122 -15.63 -12.01 1.21
CA GLY A 122 -14.35 -11.46 1.65
C GLY A 122 -14.03 -10.10 1.04
N PHE A 123 -12.75 -9.77 0.94
CA PHE A 123 -12.28 -8.49 0.42
C PHE A 123 -11.03 -8.65 -0.44
N SER A 124 -10.77 -7.67 -1.29
CA SER A 124 -9.52 -7.52 -2.04
C SER A 124 -8.98 -6.12 -1.81
N ILE A 125 -7.69 -6.03 -1.53
CA ILE A 125 -6.97 -4.76 -1.44
C ILE A 125 -6.32 -4.50 -2.80
N GLY A 126 -6.43 -3.28 -3.31
CA GLY A 126 -5.78 -2.82 -4.52
C GLY A 126 -4.31 -2.48 -4.32
N THR A 127 -3.75 -1.66 -5.21
CA THR A 127 -2.36 -1.20 -5.09
C THR A 127 -2.15 -0.46 -3.77
N LEU A 128 -1.15 -0.90 -3.00
CA LEU A 128 -0.75 -0.24 -1.77
C LEU A 128 0.22 0.92 -2.04
N TRP A 129 -0.03 2.02 -1.37
CA TRP A 129 0.85 3.18 -1.24
C TRP A 129 1.41 3.21 0.18
N SER A 130 2.68 3.56 0.35
CA SER A 130 3.30 3.66 1.66
C SER A 130 4.27 4.83 1.75
N THR A 131 4.53 5.29 2.97
CA THR A 131 5.69 6.14 3.26
C THR A 131 6.99 5.35 3.06
N VAL A 132 8.11 6.04 2.92
CA VAL A 132 9.43 5.42 2.73
C VAL A 132 10.37 5.87 3.85
N MET A 133 10.10 5.39 5.05
CA MET A 133 10.97 5.52 6.21
C MET A 133 11.85 4.27 6.35
N ALA A 134 13.08 4.48 6.82
CA ALA A 134 13.98 3.40 7.17
C ALA A 134 13.97 3.19 8.68
N CYS A 135 13.63 1.99 9.12
CA CYS A 135 13.69 1.61 10.53
C CYS A 135 14.94 0.77 10.80
N LEU A 136 15.58 1.01 11.94
CA LEU A 136 16.88 0.41 12.29
C LEU A 136 16.76 -0.93 13.01
N ASP A 137 15.57 -1.30 13.48
CA ASP A 137 15.34 -2.58 14.15
C ASP A 137 15.58 -3.74 13.19
N GLU A 138 16.31 -4.76 13.66
CA GLU A 138 16.65 -5.93 12.87
C GLU A 138 15.39 -6.65 12.37
N GLY A 139 15.35 -6.95 11.06
CA GLY A 139 14.23 -7.66 10.43
C GLY A 139 12.94 -6.84 10.25
N ARG A 140 12.88 -5.57 10.69
CA ARG A 140 11.67 -4.75 10.58
C ARG A 140 11.27 -4.44 9.15
N MET A 141 12.23 -4.09 8.31
CA MET A 141 11.96 -3.83 6.88
C MET A 141 11.56 -5.12 6.15
N ASP A 142 12.17 -6.26 6.47
CA ASP A 142 11.80 -7.55 5.88
C ASP A 142 10.40 -7.99 6.29
N PHE A 143 10.04 -7.78 7.55
CA PHE A 143 8.69 -7.99 8.06
C PHE A 143 7.68 -7.12 7.31
N GLU A 144 7.96 -5.84 7.13
CA GLU A 144 7.07 -4.92 6.42
C GLU A 144 6.86 -5.33 4.95
N HIS A 145 7.93 -5.73 4.25
CA HIS A 145 7.81 -6.26 2.90
C HIS A 145 6.98 -7.55 2.85
N ALA A 146 7.11 -8.43 3.85
CA ALA A 146 6.28 -9.62 3.96
C ALA A 146 4.81 -9.26 4.22
N TYR A 147 4.57 -8.28 5.09
CA TYR A 147 3.24 -7.77 5.41
C TYR A 147 2.53 -7.23 4.15
N PHE A 148 3.19 -6.38 3.35
CA PHE A 148 2.59 -5.86 2.11
C PHE A 148 2.31 -6.96 1.07
N ARG A 149 3.22 -7.93 0.90
CA ARG A 149 2.98 -9.09 0.01
C ARG A 149 1.78 -9.94 0.41
N ALA A 150 1.41 -9.96 1.70
CA ALA A 150 0.26 -10.71 2.15
C ALA A 150 -1.07 -9.97 1.91
N LEU A 151 -1.04 -8.65 1.76
CA LEU A 151 -2.24 -7.84 1.52
C LEU A 151 -2.62 -7.76 0.02
N GLY A 152 -1.66 -7.91 -0.89
CA GLY A 152 -1.91 -7.89 -2.34
C GLY A 152 -0.66 -7.63 -3.15
#